data_AF-A0A9N9X1Z3-F1
#
_entry.id   AF-A0A9N9X1Z3-F1
#
_cell.length_a   1.000
_cell.length_b   1.000
_cell.length_c   1.000
_cell.angle_alpha   90.00
_cell.angle_beta   90.00
_cell.angle_gamma   90.00
#
_symmetry.space_group_name_H-M   'P 1'
#
loop_
_entity.id
_entity.type
_entity.pdbx_description
1 polymer ?
#
loop_
_entity_poly.entity_id
_entity_poly.type
_entity_poly.pdbx_seq_one_letter_code
_entity_poly.pdbx_strand_id
1 'polypeptide(L)'
;MPVEDVLLADILLYLDEKSRPVVEGEAVIRANHVILCGAEDFNKRHIFALCLQTSAMKSSPHEVKLKLGSRGTPIEQWICICSCKAGQSGYYEHVVAVLLYVN
;
A
#
# COMPACT_ATOMS: atom_id res chain seq x y z
N MET A 1 2.25 -0.76 12.22
CA MET A 1 3.35 0.10 12.70
C MET A 1 3.29 1.35 11.86
N PRO A 2 3.00 2.51 12.43
CA PRO A 2 3.02 3.76 11.69
C PRO A 2 4.45 4.11 11.28
N VAL A 3 4.59 4.67 10.08
CA VAL A 3 5.82 5.26 9.55
C VAL A 3 5.64 6.77 9.68
N GLU A 4 6.46 7.39 10.54
CA GLU A 4 6.31 8.79 10.96
C GLU A 4 6.23 9.82 9.81
N ASP A 5 6.68 9.44 8.62
CA ASP A 5 6.74 10.29 7.43
C ASP A 5 5.73 9.96 6.34
N VAL A 6 4.82 9.01 6.56
CA VAL A 6 3.70 8.77 5.62
C VAL A 6 2.49 9.51 6.15
N LEU A 7 2.14 10.64 5.52
CA LEU A 7 0.93 11.38 5.88
C LEU A 7 -0.21 11.03 4.93
N LEU A 8 -1.45 11.19 5.40
CA LEU A 8 -2.63 11.04 4.55
C LEU A 8 -2.57 11.94 3.32
N ALA A 9 -2.05 13.16 3.46
CA ALA A 9 -1.86 14.09 2.34
C ALA A 9 -0.94 13.52 1.24
N ASP A 10 0.12 12.80 1.63
CA ASP A 10 1.06 12.17 0.69
C ASP A 10 0.37 11.04 -0.08
N ILE A 11 -0.47 10.27 0.60
CA ILE A 11 -1.27 9.19 0.00
C ILE A 11 -2.27 9.77 -1.00
N LEU A 12 -2.92 10.88 -0.65
CA LEU A 12 -3.85 11.56 -1.56
C LEU A 12 -3.12 12.13 -2.79
N LEU A 13 -1.94 12.71 -2.63
CA LEU A 13 -1.10 13.15 -3.74
C LEU A 13 -0.64 11.97 -4.62
N TYR A 14 -0.30 10.83 -4.02
CA TYR A 14 0.07 9.60 -4.75
C TYR A 14 -1.09 9.07 -5.60
N LEU A 15 -2.31 9.21 -5.11
CA LEU A 15 -3.52 8.74 -5.79
C LEU A 15 -4.07 9.72 -6.82
N ASP A 16 -3.65 10.98 -6.75
CA ASP A 16 -4.17 12.07 -7.58
C ASP A 16 -5.70 12.15 -7.43
N GLU A 17 -6.48 12.32 -8.51
CA GLU A 17 -7.95 12.44 -8.46
C GLU A 17 -8.68 11.09 -8.25
N LYS A 18 -7.98 9.99 -7.93
CA LYS A 18 -8.58 8.64 -7.84
C LYS A 18 -9.05 8.33 -6.42
N SER A 19 -10.36 8.41 -6.20
CA SER A 19 -10.99 8.05 -4.91
C SER A 19 -11.26 6.54 -4.74
N ARG A 20 -11.55 5.83 -5.83
CA ARG A 20 -11.90 4.40 -5.80
C ARG A 20 -10.84 3.52 -5.10
N PRO A 21 -9.53 3.67 -5.36
CA PRO A 21 -8.52 2.89 -4.67
C PRO A 21 -8.47 3.08 -3.15
N VAL A 22 -8.88 4.25 -2.64
CA VAL A 22 -8.98 4.49 -1.19
C VAL A 22 -10.07 3.59 -0.61
N VAL A 23 -11.26 3.59 -1.22
CA VAL A 23 -12.40 2.80 -0.77
C VAL A 23 -12.09 1.30 -0.82
N GLU A 24 -11.47 0.85 -1.90
CA GLU A 24 -11.05 -0.55 -2.07
C GLU A 24 -9.93 -0.93 -1.09
N GLY A 25 -8.94 -0.06 -0.90
CA GLY A 25 -7.85 -0.27 0.07
C GLY A 25 -8.33 -0.34 1.52
N GLU A 26 -9.26 0.54 1.91
CA GLU A 26 -9.90 0.45 3.23
C GLU A 26 -10.69 -0.86 3.40
N ALA A 27 -11.33 -1.36 2.34
CA ALA A 27 -12.04 -2.63 2.39
C ALA A 27 -11.07 -3.80 2.65
N VAL A 28 -9.88 -3.78 2.05
CA VAL A 28 -8.80 -4.76 2.32
C VAL A 28 -8.38 -4.70 3.80
N ILE A 29 -8.21 -3.51 4.37
CA ILE A 29 -7.86 -3.34 5.79
C ILE A 29 -8.98 -3.85 6.69
N ARG A 30 -10.23 -3.43 6.46
CA ARG A 30 -11.40 -3.86 7.26
C ARG A 30 -11.62 -5.37 7.24
N ALA A 31 -11.25 -6.02 6.14
CA ALA A 31 -11.32 -7.48 6.02
C ALA A 31 -10.15 -8.20 6.70
N ASN A 32 -9.20 -7.48 7.33
CA ASN A 32 -7.95 -8.01 7.87
C ASN A 32 -7.13 -8.79 6.82
N HIS A 33 -7.18 -8.34 5.56
CA HIS A 33 -6.46 -8.99 4.48
C HIS A 33 -4.98 -8.60 4.42
N VAL A 34 -4.55 -7.52 5.09
CA VAL A 34 -3.12 -7.25 5.34
C VAL A 34 -2.64 -8.17 6.46
N ILE A 35 -2.10 -9.34 6.09
CA ILE A 35 -1.74 -10.40 7.04
C ILE A 35 -0.30 -10.30 7.57
N LEU A 36 0.56 -9.58 6.85
CA LEU A 36 1.93 -9.26 7.27
C LEU A 36 2.26 -7.86 6.75
N CYS A 37 2.86 -7.04 7.60
CA CYS A 37 3.37 -5.73 7.19
C CYS A 37 4.53 -5.33 8.13
N GLY A 38 5.68 -5.02 7.56
CA GLY A 38 6.87 -4.64 8.31
C GLY A 38 7.86 -3.85 7.47
N ALA A 39 8.76 -3.14 8.15
CA ALA A 39 9.88 -2.49 7.51
C ALA A 39 11.03 -3.49 7.27
N GLU A 40 11.65 -3.40 6.11
CA GLU A 40 12.87 -4.14 5.74
C GLU A 40 14.14 -3.39 6.15
N ASP A 41 14.02 -2.13 6.59
CA ASP A 41 15.14 -1.32 7.06
C ASP A 41 14.84 -0.57 8.38
N PHE A 42 15.90 -0.07 9.02
CA PHE A 42 15.82 0.69 10.27
C PHE A 42 15.10 2.03 10.13
N ASN A 43 15.15 2.62 8.93
CA ASN A 43 14.56 3.92 8.64
C ASN A 43 13.06 3.83 8.30
N LYS A 44 12.51 2.61 8.26
CA LYS A 44 11.14 2.28 7.86
C LYS A 44 10.74 2.83 6.49
N ARG A 45 11.69 2.88 5.55
CA ARG A 45 11.49 3.39 4.18
C ARG A 45 11.16 2.29 3.19
N HIS A 46 11.76 1.12 3.38
CA HIS A 46 11.42 -0.09 2.64
C HIS A 46 10.40 -0.88 3.46
N ILE A 47 9.20 -1.06 2.91
CA ILE A 47 8.11 -1.79 3.56
C ILE A 47 7.76 -2.98 2.69
N PHE A 48 7.68 -4.14 3.34
CA PHE A 48 7.15 -5.35 2.75
C PHE A 48 5.86 -5.75 3.45
N ALA A 49 4.87 -6.16 2.66
CA ALA A 49 3.61 -6.65 3.18
C ALA A 49 3.06 -7.81 2.35
N LEU A 50 2.26 -8.65 3.01
CA LEU A 50 1.47 -9.71 2.38
C LEU A 50 0.00 -9.40 2.53
N CYS A 51 -0.73 -9.42 1.41
CA CYS A 51 -2.17 -9.18 1.38
C CYS A 51 -2.93 -10.40 0.82
N LEU A 52 -3.99 -10.85 1.48
CA LEU A 52 -4.87 -11.90 0.95
C LEU A 52 -5.64 -11.44 -0.28
N GLN A 53 -5.92 -12.39 -1.19
CA GLN A 53 -6.70 -12.12 -2.39
C GLN A 53 -8.20 -12.27 -2.08
N THR A 54 -8.95 -11.17 -2.15
CA THR A 54 -10.41 -11.18 -1.88
C THR A 54 -11.16 -12.15 -2.80
N SER A 55 -10.76 -12.26 -4.07
CA SER A 55 -11.39 -13.14 -5.07
C SER A 55 -10.85 -14.58 -5.07
N ALA A 56 -9.76 -14.85 -4.36
CA ALA A 56 -9.08 -16.14 -4.37
C ALA A 56 -8.36 -16.44 -3.05
N MET A 57 -9.09 -16.43 -1.92
CA MET A 57 -8.57 -16.54 -0.55
C MET A 57 -7.62 -17.73 -0.27
N LYS A 58 -7.60 -18.77 -1.12
CA LYS A 58 -6.73 -19.95 -0.98
C LYS A 58 -5.43 -19.88 -1.79
N SER A 59 -5.26 -18.84 -2.61
CA SER A 59 -4.03 -18.65 -3.40
C SER A 59 -2.93 -18.00 -2.55
N SER A 60 -1.73 -17.92 -3.11
CA SER A 60 -0.63 -17.19 -2.49
C SER A 60 -1.02 -15.72 -2.26
N PRO A 61 -0.79 -15.16 -1.06
CA PRO A 61 -0.97 -13.74 -0.80
C PRO A 61 -0.20 -12.87 -1.81
N HIS A 62 -0.71 -11.69 -2.09
CA HIS A 62 0.01 -10.68 -2.85
C HIS A 62 1.16 -10.11 -2.04
N GLU A 63 2.31 -9.94 -2.69
CA GLU A 63 3.44 -9.21 -2.14
C GLU A 63 3.27 -7.73 -2.49
N VAL A 64 3.34 -6.88 -1.47
CA VAL A 64 3.38 -5.43 -1.63
C VAL A 64 4.74 -4.92 -1.16
N LYS A 65 5.40 -4.15 -2.01
CA LYS A 65 6.71 -3.54 -1.74
C LYS A 65 6.58 -2.03 -1.91
N LEU A 66 6.86 -1.30 -0.83
CA LEU A 66 6.90 0.15 -0.83
C LEU A 66 8.33 0.62 -0.56
N LYS A 67 8.82 1.53 -1.39
CA LYS A 67 10.02 2.31 -1.14
C LYS A 67 9.61 3.77 -1.08
N LEU A 68 9.57 4.29 0.13
CA LEU A 68 9.05 5.61 0.42
C LEU A 68 10.19 6.63 0.49
N GLY A 69 9.90 7.86 0.05
CA GLY A 69 10.81 8.99 0.20
C GLY A 69 10.89 9.47 1.65
N SER A 70 11.86 10.34 1.92
CA SER A 70 11.94 11.11 3.16
C SER A 70 10.93 12.24 3.23
N ARG A 71 10.69 12.80 4.42
CA ARG A 71 9.81 13.97 4.55
C ARG A 71 10.24 15.07 3.60
N GLY A 72 9.31 15.59 2.80
CA GLY A 72 9.60 16.60 1.76
C GLY A 72 10.21 16.03 0.48
N THR A 73 10.40 14.71 0.37
CA THR A 73 10.72 14.06 -0.89
C THR A 73 9.48 14.04 -1.79
N PRO A 74 9.59 14.42 -3.07
CA PRO A 74 8.47 14.38 -3.99
C PRO A 74 7.85 12.96 -4.09
N ILE A 75 6.53 12.90 -4.18
CA ILE A 75 5.77 11.64 -4.20
C ILE A 75 6.10 10.79 -5.43
N GLU A 76 6.54 11.42 -6.51
CA GLU A 76 6.98 10.77 -7.75
C GLU A 76 8.21 9.88 -7.53
N GLN A 77 8.93 10.04 -6.42
CA GLN A 77 10.05 9.19 -6.05
C GLN A 77 9.64 7.94 -5.25
N TRP A 78 8.37 7.84 -4.85
CA TRP A 78 7.87 6.64 -4.19
C TRP A 78 7.75 5.50 -5.20
N ILE A 79 8.25 4.33 -4.83
CA ILE A 79 8.06 3.12 -5.62
C ILE A 79 7.11 2.22 -4.84
N CYS A 80 5.91 2.04 -5.36
CA CYS A 80 4.89 1.22 -4.73
C CYS A 80 4.40 0.15 -5.72
N ILE A 81 4.67 -1.11 -5.40
CA ILE A 81 4.42 -2.23 -6.30
C ILE A 81 3.65 -3.32 -5.56
N CYS A 82 2.69 -3.94 -6.24
CA CYS A 82 2.01 -5.15 -5.79
C CYS A 82 2.20 -6.26 -6.82
N SER A 83 2.30 -7.52 -6.38
CA SER A 83 2.40 -8.68 -7.27
C SER A 83 1.10 -9.02 -8.01
N CYS A 84 -0.01 -8.33 -7.73
CA CYS A 84 -1.27 -8.54 -8.44
C CYS A 84 -1.16 -8.12 -9.91
N LYS A 85 -1.74 -8.92 -10.82
CA LYS A 85 -2.02 -8.45 -12.19
C LYS A 85 -3.09 -7.37 -12.07
N ALA A 86 -2.77 -6.14 -12.48
CA ALA A 86 -3.72 -5.05 -12.44
C ALA A 86 -5.00 -5.43 -13.20
N GLY A 87 -6.14 -5.40 -12.50
CA GLY A 87 -7.46 -5.42 -13.14
C GLY A 87 -7.71 -4.10 -13.90
N GLN A 88 -8.89 -3.97 -14.51
CA GLN A 88 -9.25 -2.79 -15.31
C GLN A 88 -9.15 -1.43 -14.57
N SER A 89 -9.04 -1.41 -13.24
CA SER A 89 -8.92 -0.21 -12.40
C SER A 89 -7.49 0.29 -12.17
N GLY A 90 -6.46 -0.50 -12.50
CA GLY A 90 -5.06 -0.13 -12.23
C GLY A 90 -4.65 -0.31 -10.75
N TYR A 91 -3.54 -1.02 -10.58
CA TYR A 91 -2.48 -1.03 -9.54
C TYR A 91 -2.68 -0.69 -8.04
N TYR A 92 -3.86 -0.35 -7.51
CA TYR A 92 -3.82 0.47 -6.28
C TYR A 92 -4.45 -0.12 -5.01
N GLU A 93 -5.43 -1.02 -5.02
CA GLU A 93 -6.13 -1.36 -3.76
C GLU A 93 -5.21 -1.94 -2.67
N HIS A 94 -4.34 -2.90 -3.01
CA HIS A 94 -3.41 -3.49 -2.04
C HIS A 94 -2.28 -2.53 -1.66
N VAL A 95 -1.78 -1.73 -2.60
CA VAL A 95 -0.76 -0.71 -2.33
C VAL A 95 -1.32 0.34 -1.38
N VAL A 96 -2.51 0.85 -1.67
CA VAL A 96 -3.22 1.86 -0.89
C VAL A 96 -3.61 1.30 0.47
N ALA A 97 -4.06 0.06 0.55
CA ALA A 97 -4.29 -0.62 1.82
C ALA A 97 -3.04 -0.60 2.69
N VAL A 98 -1.87 -0.93 2.13
CA VAL A 98 -0.62 -0.92 2.90
C VAL A 98 -0.20 0.51 3.26
N LEU A 99 -0.29 1.48 2.34
CA LEU A 99 -0.03 2.89 2.63
C LEU A 99 -0.89 3.44 3.75
N LEU A 100 -2.21 3.18 3.73
CA LEU A 100 -3.15 3.55 4.78
C LEU A 100 -2.87 2.80 6.10
N TYR A 101 -2.41 1.55 6.03
CA TYR A 101 -2.09 0.75 7.21
C TYR A 101 -0.81 1.22 7.93
N VAL A 102 0.11 1.85 7.20
CA VAL A 102 1.35 2.41 7.75
C VAL A 102 1.34 3.93 7.94
N ASN A 103 0.27 4.60 7.51
CA ASN A 103 -0.02 5.99 7.87
C ASN A 103 -0.25 6.14 9.37
#